data_AF-A0AAV5M353-F1
#
_entry.id   AF-A0AAV5M353-F1
#
_cell.length_a   1.000
_cell.length_b   1.000
_cell.length_c   1.000
_cell.angle_alpha   90.00
_cell.angle_beta   90.00
_cell.angle_gamma   90.00
#
_symmetry.space_group_name_H-M   'P 1'
#
loop_
_entity.id
_entity.type
_entity.pdbx_description
1 polymer ?
#
loop_
_entity_poly.entity_id
_entity_poly.type
_entity_poly.pdbx_seq_one_letter_code
_entity_poly.pdbx_strand_id
1 'polypeptide(L)'
;MILGKVQDLPKGLERENRIIQTIMRQLVFALDGLHSTGIVHRDIKPQNIIFSEGSSTFKIIDLGATADLRVGINYIPKEFLLDPRYSFLSISNTRY
;
A
#
# COMPACT_ATOMS: atom_id res chain seq x y z
N MET A 1 2.43 11.59 -14.37
CA MET A 1 2.59 12.52 -13.22
C MET A 1 1.39 12.32 -12.28
N ILE A 2 1.61 11.77 -11.07
CA ILE A 2 0.53 11.35 -10.13
C ILE A 2 -0.53 12.42 -9.87
N LEU A 3 -0.11 13.68 -9.84
CA LEU A 3 -0.99 14.79 -9.47
C LEU A 3 -1.67 15.45 -10.67
N GLY A 4 -1.34 15.10 -11.92
CA GLY A 4 -1.97 15.63 -13.13
C GLY A 4 -2.40 17.10 -13.03
N LYS A 5 -3.70 17.36 -13.26
CA LYS A 5 -4.34 18.69 -13.20
C LYS A 5 -4.32 19.36 -11.81
N VAL A 6 -3.98 18.63 -10.74
CA VAL A 6 -3.87 19.19 -9.38
C VAL A 6 -2.64 20.07 -9.24
N GLN A 7 -1.62 19.90 -10.09
CA GLN A 7 -0.43 20.76 -10.07
C GLN A 7 -0.72 22.18 -10.56
N ASP A 8 -1.70 22.32 -11.45
CA ASP A 8 -2.12 23.58 -12.07
C ASP A 8 -2.98 24.44 -11.13
N LEU A 9 -3.42 23.88 -10.00
CA LEU A 9 -4.19 24.62 -9.01
C LEU A 9 -3.30 25.59 -8.23
N PRO A 10 -3.81 26.80 -7.91
CA PRO A 10 -3.13 27.73 -7.03
C PRO A 10 -2.86 27.07 -5.68
N LYS A 11 -1.71 27.39 -5.08
CA LYS A 11 -1.37 26.90 -3.74
C LYS A 11 -2.44 27.40 -2.76
N GLY A 12 -3.04 26.47 -2.02
CA GLY A 12 -4.12 26.75 -1.09
C GLY A 12 -4.81 25.46 -0.66
N LEU A 13 -5.77 25.59 0.26
CA LEU A 13 -6.47 24.47 0.89
C LEU A 13 -7.13 23.52 -0.14
N GLU A 14 -7.66 24.06 -1.24
CA GLU A 14 -8.28 23.25 -2.29
C GLU A 14 -7.28 22.31 -2.99
N ARG A 15 -6.08 22.80 -3.27
CA ARG A 15 -5.01 21.99 -3.85
C ARG A 15 -4.58 20.89 -2.89
N GLU A 16 -4.38 21.22 -1.62
CA GLU A 16 -4.00 20.25 -0.57
C GLU A 16 -5.07 19.15 -0.42
N ASN A 17 -6.35 19.53 -0.35
CA ASN A 17 -7.45 18.57 -0.26
C ASN A 17 -7.49 17.63 -1.46
N ARG A 18 -7.27 18.13 -2.67
CA ARG A 18 -7.24 17.27 -3.88
C ARG A 18 -6.02 16.33 -3.90
N ILE A 19 -4.87 16.80 -3.43
CA ILE A 19 -3.69 15.93 -3.26
C ILE A 19 -4.02 14.82 -2.27
N ILE A 20 -4.53 15.15 -1.08
CA ILE A 20 -4.90 14.18 -0.04
C ILE A 20 -5.92 13.18 -0.58
N GLN A 21 -6.98 13.62 -1.25
CA GLN A 21 -7.98 12.73 -1.84
C GLN A 21 -7.37 11.76 -2.86
N THR A 22 -6.46 12.24 -3.71
CA THR A 22 -5.77 11.41 -4.71
C THR A 22 -4.93 10.33 -4.07
N ILE A 23 -4.17 10.68 -3.03
CA ILE A 23 -3.33 9.75 -2.28
C ILE A 23 -4.21 8.74 -1.53
N MET A 24 -5.21 9.21 -0.79
CA MET A 24 -6.09 8.35 0.01
C MET A 24 -6.84 7.33 -0.85
N ARG A 25 -7.28 7.73 -2.06
CA ARG A 25 -7.92 6.79 -2.99
C ARG A 25 -6.98 5.66 -3.42
N GLN A 26 -5.71 5.94 -3.68
CA GLN A 26 -4.73 4.91 -4.02
C GLN A 26 -4.44 3.99 -2.83
N LEU A 27 -4.31 4.55 -1.63
CA LEU A 27 -4.07 3.78 -0.40
C LEU A 27 -5.24 2.84 -0.08
N VAL A 28 -6.47 3.33 -0.17
CA VAL A 28 -7.67 2.50 0.06
C VAL A 28 -7.77 1.40 -0.98
N PHE A 29 -7.44 1.67 -2.25
CA PHE A 29 -7.42 0.64 -3.29
C PHE A 29 -6.37 -0.45 -3.01
N ALA A 30 -5.16 -0.05 -2.57
CA ALA A 30 -4.12 -1.01 -2.18
C ALA A 30 -4.54 -1.86 -0.95
N LEU A 31 -5.19 -1.24 0.04
CA LEU A 31 -5.73 -1.93 1.21
C LEU A 31 -6.85 -2.90 0.85
N ASP A 32 -7.76 -2.52 -0.05
CA ASP A 32 -8.83 -3.39 -0.54
C ASP A 32 -8.25 -4.65 -1.20
N GLY A 33 -7.23 -4.49 -2.05
CA GLY A 33 -6.47 -5.60 -2.61
C GLY A 33 -5.87 -6.51 -1.54
N LEU A 34 -5.23 -5.94 -0.52
CA LEU A 34 -4.66 -6.71 0.59
C LEU A 34 -5.75 -7.46 1.38
N HIS A 35 -6.84 -6.79 1.72
CA HIS A 35 -7.97 -7.35 2.46
C HIS A 35 -8.71 -8.44 1.66
N SER A 36 -8.77 -8.33 0.33
CA SER A 36 -9.34 -9.38 -0.53
C SER A 36 -8.58 -10.70 -0.43
N THR A 37 -7.29 -10.65 -0.05
CA THR A 37 -6.48 -11.84 0.23
C THR A 37 -6.61 -12.32 1.67
N GLY A 38 -7.49 -11.73 2.49
CA GLY A 38 -7.66 -12.06 3.90
C GLY A 38 -6.56 -11.52 4.82
N ILE A 39 -5.68 -10.68 4.29
CA ILE A 39 -4.54 -10.12 4.99
C ILE A 39 -4.89 -8.73 5.50
N VAL A 40 -4.60 -8.41 6.77
CA VAL A 40 -4.78 -7.07 7.35
C VAL A 40 -3.44 -6.51 7.78
N HIS A 41 -3.08 -5.31 7.28
CA HIS A 41 -1.78 -4.69 7.51
C HIS A 41 -1.51 -4.33 8.98
N ARG A 42 -2.53 -3.79 9.66
CA ARG A 42 -2.54 -3.33 11.07
C ARG A 42 -1.56 -2.21 11.47
N ASP A 43 -0.57 -1.88 10.65
CA ASP A 43 0.37 -0.77 10.91
C ASP A 43 0.44 0.22 9.73
N ILE A 44 -0.68 0.90 9.46
CA ILE A 44 -0.75 1.91 8.39
C ILE A 44 -0.30 3.26 8.94
N LYS A 45 0.87 3.70 8.48
CA LYS A 45 1.48 4.98 8.82
C LYS A 45 2.29 5.52 7.62
N PRO A 46 2.55 6.84 7.54
CA PRO A 46 3.28 7.42 6.40
C PRO A 46 4.65 6.78 6.13
N GLN A 47 5.34 6.32 7.17
CA GLN A 47 6.64 5.64 7.06
C GLN A 47 6.55 4.30 6.32
N ASN A 48 5.37 3.68 6.32
CA ASN A 48 5.09 2.40 5.67
C ASN A 48 4.46 2.59 4.28
N ILE A 49 4.55 3.78 3.69
CA ILE A 49 4.01 4.10 2.37
C ILE A 49 5.14 4.62 1.50
N ILE A 50 5.41 3.94 0.39
CA ILE A 50 6.42 4.34 -0.60
C ILE A 50 5.74 4.80 -1.87
N PHE A 51 6.28 5.86 -2.46
CA PHE A 51 5.93 6.31 -3.79
C PHE A 51 6.84 5.65 -4.84
N SER A 52 6.26 4.93 -5.79
CA SER A 52 6.99 4.36 -6.92
C SER A 52 6.94 5.36 -8.09
N GLU A 53 8.08 5.99 -8.40
CA GLU A 53 8.18 6.95 -9.51
C GLU A 53 7.85 6.32 -10.87
N GLY A 54 8.37 5.11 -11.13
CA GLY A 54 8.21 4.41 -12.41
C GLY A 54 6.76 4.05 -12.73
N SER A 55 6.00 3.59 -11.73
CA SER A 55 4.58 3.30 -11.89
C SER A 55 3.66 4.48 -11.57
N SER A 56 4.19 5.56 -10.98
CA SER A 56 3.39 6.66 -10.47
C SER A 56 2.26 6.12 -9.57
N THR A 57 2.60 5.30 -8.57
CA THR A 57 1.65 4.75 -7.59
C THR A 57 2.20 4.76 -6.17
N PHE A 58 1.31 4.87 -5.18
CA PHE A 58 1.64 4.62 -3.77
C PHE A 58 1.51 3.13 -3.43
N LYS A 59 2.52 2.58 -2.77
CA LYS A 59 2.58 1.18 -2.31
C LYS A 59 2.74 1.13 -0.80
N ILE A 60 2.02 0.21 -0.17
CA ILE A 60 2.13 -0.06 1.26
C ILE A 60 3.25 -1.08 1.47
N ILE A 61 4.11 -0.84 2.45
CA ILE A 61 5.27 -1.67 2.80
C ILE A 61 5.26 -2.02 4.30
N ASP A 62 6.18 -2.91 4.70
CA ASP A 62 6.33 -3.39 6.08
C ASP A 62 5.15 -4.22 6.60
N LEU A 63 5.11 -5.47 6.16
CA LEU A 63 4.13 -6.45 6.63
C LEU A 63 4.45 -7.03 8.02
N GLY A 64 5.48 -6.54 8.74
CA GLY A 64 5.92 -7.13 10.01
C GLY A 64 4.85 -7.20 11.11
N ALA A 65 3.83 -6.35 11.04
CA ALA A 65 2.67 -6.34 11.93
C ALA A 65 1.39 -6.93 11.31
N THR A 66 1.47 -7.52 10.12
CA THR A 66 0.30 -8.01 9.38
C THR A 66 -0.29 -9.27 10.01
N ALA A 67 -1.59 -9.54 9.81
CA ALA A 67 -2.22 -10.81 10.17
C ALA A 67 -3.00 -11.38 8.98
N ASP A 68 -2.91 -12.70 8.77
CA ASP A 68 -3.80 -13.41 7.85
C ASP A 68 -5.01 -13.91 8.63
N LEU A 69 -6.15 -13.26 8.39
CA LEU A 69 -7.42 -13.56 9.06
C LEU A 69 -8.01 -14.91 8.63
N ARG A 70 -7.55 -15.51 7.52
CA ARG A 70 -8.05 -16.82 7.06
C ARG A 70 -7.50 -17.96 7.93
N VAL A 71 -6.32 -17.77 8.50
CA VAL A 71 -5.65 -18.74 9.36
C VAL A 71 -5.61 -18.30 10.83
N GLY A 72 -5.91 -17.03 11.13
CA GLY A 72 -5.84 -16.48 12.49
C GLY A 72 -4.42 -16.31 13.02
N ILE A 73 -3.42 -16.33 12.13
CA ILE A 73 -2.00 -16.31 12.48
C ILE A 73 -1.42 -14.92 12.20
N ASN A 74 -0.63 -14.39 13.13
CA ASN A 74 0.18 -13.19 12.91
C ASN A 74 1.30 -13.48 11.92
N TYR A 75 1.56 -12.56 10.99
CA TYR A 75 2.72 -12.67 10.11
C TYR A 75 4.01 -12.52 10.93
N ILE A 76 4.85 -13.56 10.94
CA ILE A 76 6.15 -13.57 11.61
C ILE A 76 7.24 -13.60 10.53
N PRO A 77 7.83 -12.45 10.16
CA PRO A 77 8.74 -12.35 9.01
C PRO A 77 9.99 -13.24 9.12
N LYS A 78 10.42 -13.61 10.34
CA LYS A 78 11.60 -14.47 10.54
C LYS A 78 11.31 -15.97 10.39
N GLU A 79 10.06 -16.40 10.52
CA GLU A 79 9.67 -17.80 10.43
C GLU A 79 9.10 -18.16 9.04
N PHE A 80 8.50 -17.18 8.35
CA PHE A 80 7.73 -17.43 7.12
C PHE A 80 8.28 -16.72 5.88
N LEU A 81 9.53 -16.23 5.90
CA LEU A 81 10.17 -15.51 4.78
C LEU A 81 10.21 -16.31 3.46
N LEU A 82 10.06 -17.64 3.53
CA LEU A 82 10.07 -18.57 2.39
C LEU A 82 8.75 -19.36 2.24
N ASP A 83 7.70 -18.96 2.96
CA ASP A 83 6.39 -19.61 2.82
C ASP A 83 5.79 -19.26 1.45
N PRO A 84 5.48 -20.25 0.58
CA PRO A 84 4.91 -20.00 -0.74
C PRO A 84 3.64 -19.14 -0.71
N ARG A 85 2.87 -19.20 0.40
CA ARG A 85 1.61 -18.46 0.58
C ARG A 85 1.82 -16.95 0.67
N TYR A 86 2.97 -16.51 1.20
CA TYR A 86 3.35 -15.09 1.29
C TYR A 86 4.34 -14.66 0.20
N SER A 87 5.05 -15.63 -0.40
CA SER A 87 5.95 -15.43 -1.54
C SER A 87 5.23 -14.82 -2.75
N PHE A 88 4.00 -15.27 -3.04
CA PHE A 88 3.20 -14.73 -4.15
C PHE A 88 2.85 -13.24 -3.98
N LEU A 89 2.69 -12.75 -2.75
CA LEU A 89 2.38 -11.34 -2.49
C LEU A 89 3.61 -10.42 -2.63
N SER A 90 4.79 -10.95 -2.29
CA SER A 90 6.09 -10.29 -2.50
C SER A 90 6.47 -10.26 -4.00
N ILE A 91 6.15 -11.32 -4.75
CA ILE A 91 6.57 -11.52 -6.14
C ILE A 91 5.60 -10.91 -7.17
N SER A 92 4.33 -10.66 -6.81
CA SER A 92 3.47 -9.78 -7.62
C SER A 92 3.98 -8.33 -7.68
N ASN A 93 5.04 -8.01 -6.93
CA ASN A 93 5.74 -6.74 -6.95
C ASN A 93 7.03 -6.75 -7.80
N THR A 94 7.22 -7.71 -8.71
CA THR A 94 8.44 -7.78 -9.56
C THR A 94 8.21 -8.12 -11.03
N ARG A 95 7.07 -7.75 -11.63
CA ARG A 95 7.02 -7.57 -13.09
C ARG A 95 6.28 -6.30 -13.49
N TYR A 96 7.00 -5.55 -14.34
CA TYR A 96 6.76 -4.24 -14.94
C TYR A 96 7.14 -3.05 -14.07
#